data_AF-A0A6B0USI9-F1
#
_entry.id   AF-A0A6B0USI9-F1
#
_cell.length_a   1.000
_cell.length_b   1.000
_cell.length_c   1.000
_cell.angle_alpha   90.00
_cell.angle_beta   90.00
_cell.angle_gamma   90.00
#
_symmetry.space_group_name_H-M   'P 1'
#
loop_
_entity.id
_entity.type
_entity.pdbx_description
1 polymer ?
#
loop_
_entity_poly.entity_id
_entity_poly.type
_entity_poly.pdbx_seq_one_letter_code
_entity_poly.pdbx_strand_id
1 'polypeptide(L)'
;MKTTMLIIFVVSLVIMASMGGDTSGKKKQRKGRPLKCYLPPDEGPCRARIPSYYFNNKTCVEFMYGGCEGNDNNFETVEQCRKECKGNTRIINELFNHPNIHICADAFLIMSSSYVMHFTRVSTIVNLVRIYRNKQN
;
A
#
# COMPACT_ATOMS: atom_id res chain seq x y z
N MET A 1 -56.53 15.17 -9.39
CA MET A 1 -56.12 13.99 -8.59
C MET A 1 -55.75 12.78 -9.44
N LYS A 2 -56.56 12.35 -10.43
CA LYS A 2 -56.25 11.18 -11.28
C LYS A 2 -55.13 11.44 -12.30
N THR A 3 -55.10 12.61 -12.93
CA THR A 3 -54.06 13.02 -13.88
C THR A 3 -52.72 13.33 -13.22
N THR A 4 -52.73 13.91 -12.02
CA THR A 4 -51.51 14.20 -11.25
C THR A 4 -50.80 12.92 -10.78
N MET A 5 -51.54 11.87 -10.42
CA MET A 5 -50.95 10.56 -10.07
C MET A 5 -50.31 9.87 -11.27
N LEU A 6 -50.94 9.97 -12.45
CA LEU A 6 -50.39 9.42 -13.69
C LEU A 6 -49.07 10.11 -14.09
N ILE A 7 -49.00 11.44 -13.95
CA ILE A 7 -47.80 12.23 -14.24
C ILE A 7 -46.66 11.85 -13.28
N ILE A 8 -46.95 11.71 -11.98
CA ILE A 8 -45.93 11.30 -10.98
C ILE A 8 -45.39 9.90 -11.29
N PHE A 9 -46.26 8.97 -11.71
CA PHE A 9 -45.84 7.60 -12.05
C PHE A 9 -44.94 7.58 -13.29
N VAL A 10 -45.30 8.33 -14.34
CA VAL A 10 -44.50 8.44 -15.57
C VAL A 10 -43.16 9.13 -15.30
N VAL A 11 -43.15 10.21 -14.51
CA VAL A 11 -41.91 10.91 -14.13
C VAL A 11 -41.00 9.99 -13.31
N SER A 12 -41.55 9.20 -12.39
CA SER A 12 -40.77 8.25 -11.57
C SER A 12 -40.16 7.12 -12.40
N LEU A 13 -40.90 6.58 -13.38
CA LEU A 13 -40.40 5.55 -14.28
C LEU A 13 -39.29 6.06 -15.21
N VAL A 14 -39.40 7.30 -15.70
CA VAL A 14 -38.37 7.95 -16.51
C VAL A 14 -37.11 8.21 -15.71
N ILE A 15 -37.24 8.65 -14.44
CA ILE A 15 -36.09 8.86 -13.55
C ILE A 15 -35.33 7.54 -13.33
N MET A 16 -36.02 6.43 -13.04
CA MET A 16 -35.39 5.13 -12.82
C MET A 16 -34.70 4.57 -14.08
N ALA A 17 -35.24 4.83 -15.28
CA ALA A 17 -34.64 4.41 -16.54
C ALA A 17 -33.36 5.17 -16.91
N SER A 18 -33.13 6.36 -16.31
CA SER A 18 -31.96 7.20 -16.60
C SER A 18 -30.73 6.90 -15.72
N MET A 19 -30.88 6.08 -14.68
CA MET A 19 -29.78 5.65 -13.81
C MET A 19 -29.14 4.35 -14.33
N GLY A 20 -28.64 4.38 -15.58
CA GLY A 20 -27.77 3.33 -16.12
C GLY A 20 -26.37 3.46 -15.51
N GLY A 21 -26.13 2.78 -14.38
CA GLY A 21 -24.88 2.86 -13.62
C GLY A 21 -23.86 1.80 -14.01
N ASP A 22 -23.17 1.96 -15.15
CA ASP A 22 -21.93 1.24 -15.43
C ASP A 22 -20.73 2.17 -15.29
N THR A 23 -20.13 2.18 -14.09
CA THR A 23 -18.75 2.65 -13.92
C THR A 23 -17.96 1.70 -13.02
N SER A 24 -17.73 0.48 -13.51
CA SER A 24 -16.50 -0.25 -13.13
C SER A 24 -15.28 0.41 -13.79
N GLY A 25 -15.07 1.68 -13.47
CA GLY A 25 -13.78 2.33 -13.62
C GLY A 25 -12.83 1.65 -12.64
N LYS A 26 -12.04 0.68 -13.14
CA LYS A 26 -10.90 0.13 -12.39
C LYS A 26 -9.96 1.28 -12.06
N LYS A 27 -10.13 1.90 -10.88
CA LYS A 27 -9.17 2.86 -10.33
C LYS A 27 -7.81 2.16 -10.36
N LYS A 28 -6.89 2.64 -11.19
CA LYS A 28 -5.51 2.15 -11.25
C LYS A 28 -4.80 2.65 -10.00
N GLN A 29 -5.09 1.99 -8.87
CA GLN A 29 -4.48 2.26 -7.59
C GLN A 29 -2.97 2.08 -7.74
N ARG A 30 -2.20 3.08 -7.31
CA ARG A 30 -0.73 3.04 -7.27
C ARG A 30 -0.33 2.03 -6.20
N LYS A 31 -0.31 0.74 -6.55
CA LYS A 31 -0.01 -0.34 -5.62
C LYS A 31 1.50 -0.40 -5.43
N GLY A 32 1.92 -0.21 -4.18
CA GLY A 32 3.27 -0.57 -3.73
C GLY A 32 3.57 -2.06 -3.92
N ARG A 33 4.82 -2.47 -3.68
CA ARG A 33 5.20 -3.88 -3.72
C ARG A 33 4.32 -4.69 -2.75
N PRO A 34 3.70 -5.80 -3.19
CA PRO A 34 2.87 -6.66 -2.31
C PRO A 34 3.62 -7.13 -1.06
N LEU A 35 2.92 -7.28 0.06
CA LEU A 35 3.53 -7.71 1.33
C LEU A 35 4.18 -9.10 1.22
N LYS A 36 3.59 -10.00 0.43
CA LYS A 36 4.15 -11.34 0.16
C LYS A 36 5.59 -11.32 -0.34
N CYS A 37 5.98 -10.29 -1.08
CA CYS A 37 7.35 -10.16 -1.60
C CYS A 37 8.41 -9.90 -0.51
N TYR A 38 8.00 -9.69 0.74
CA TYR A 38 8.88 -9.50 1.89
C TYR A 38 8.95 -10.73 2.80
N LEU A 39 8.18 -11.79 2.51
CA LEU A 39 8.22 -13.04 3.28
C LEU A 39 9.51 -13.83 2.95
N PRO A 40 10.04 -14.64 3.86
CA PRO A 40 11.11 -15.58 3.55
C PRO A 40 10.62 -16.68 2.58
N PRO A 41 11.52 -17.40 1.89
CA PRO A 41 11.13 -18.62 1.18
C PRO A 41 10.64 -19.66 2.20
N ASP A 42 9.66 -20.46 1.80
CA ASP A 42 9.08 -21.50 2.65
C ASP A 42 8.83 -22.77 1.83
N GLU A 43 9.56 -23.83 2.17
CA GLU A 43 9.47 -25.11 1.48
C GLU A 43 8.19 -25.87 1.85
N GLY A 44 7.59 -25.56 3.01
CA GLY A 44 6.50 -26.34 3.58
C GLY A 44 6.93 -27.73 4.09
N PRO A 45 6.01 -28.55 4.63
CA PRO A 45 6.32 -29.83 5.23
C PRO A 45 6.44 -30.99 4.22
N CYS A 46 5.94 -30.80 2.99
CA CYS A 46 6.05 -31.81 1.93
C CYS A 46 7.48 -31.91 1.38
N ARG A 47 7.79 -33.03 0.72
CA ARG A 47 9.16 -33.38 0.30
C ARG A 47 9.34 -33.50 -1.21
N ALA A 48 8.46 -32.89 -2.00
CA ALA A 48 8.71 -32.73 -3.43
C ALA A 48 9.90 -31.77 -3.65
N ARG A 49 10.52 -31.81 -4.82
CA ARG A 49 11.54 -30.85 -5.23
C ARG A 49 11.03 -30.09 -6.43
N ILE A 50 10.20 -29.07 -6.16
CA ILE A 50 9.62 -28.24 -7.21
C ILE A 50 10.49 -26.97 -7.31
N PRO A 51 11.24 -26.78 -8.40
CA PRO A 51 11.96 -25.53 -8.64
C PRO A 51 10.96 -24.38 -8.64
N SER A 52 11.19 -23.38 -7.81
CA SER A 52 10.30 -22.22 -7.64
C SER A 52 11.14 -20.98 -7.32
N TYR A 53 10.53 -19.80 -7.40
CA TYR A 53 11.23 -18.54 -7.22
C TYR A 53 10.62 -17.74 -6.08
N TYR A 54 11.44 -17.11 -5.26
CA TYR A 54 11.03 -16.14 -4.24
C TYR A 54 11.79 -14.82 -4.42
N PHE A 55 11.26 -13.72 -3.89
CA PHE A 55 11.92 -12.41 -3.93
C PHE A 55 12.69 -12.15 -2.64
N ASN A 56 14.01 -11.93 -2.72
CA ASN A 56 14.88 -11.69 -1.57
C ASN A 56 15.06 -10.19 -1.22
N ASN A 57 14.04 -9.38 -1.46
CA ASN A 57 14.06 -7.91 -1.40
C ASN A 57 14.94 -7.19 -2.45
N LYS A 58 15.79 -7.92 -3.20
CA LYS A 58 16.66 -7.37 -4.26
C LYS A 58 16.35 -7.98 -5.63
N THR A 59 16.24 -9.29 -5.69
CA THR A 59 16.04 -10.06 -6.92
C THR A 59 15.20 -11.30 -6.65
N CYS A 60 14.72 -11.92 -7.72
CA CYS A 60 14.13 -13.24 -7.69
C CYS A 60 15.23 -14.29 -7.66
N VAL A 61 15.12 -15.24 -6.74
CA VAL A 61 16.08 -16.32 -6.48
C VAL A 61 15.32 -17.65 -6.50
N GLU A 62 15.93 -18.67 -7.07
CA GLU A 62 15.37 -20.03 -7.10
C GLU A 62 15.49 -20.70 -5.72
N PHE A 63 14.48 -21.48 -5.33
CA PHE A 63 14.46 -22.35 -4.16
C PHE A 63 13.65 -23.63 -4.48
N MET A 64 13.69 -24.62 -3.58
CA MET A 64 12.95 -25.86 -3.74
C MET A 64 11.67 -25.83 -2.90
N TYR A 65 10.51 -25.77 -3.54
CA TYR A 65 9.23 -25.87 -2.86
C TYR A 65 8.86 -27.36 -2.66
N GLY A 66 8.45 -27.69 -1.44
CA GLY A 66 8.07 -29.03 -1.00
C GLY A 66 6.76 -29.54 -1.60
N GLY A 67 5.96 -28.65 -2.20
CA GLY A 67 4.73 -29.01 -2.92
C GLY A 67 3.44 -28.93 -2.12
N CYS A 68 3.51 -28.58 -0.84
CA CYS A 68 2.33 -28.23 -0.04
C CYS A 68 2.67 -27.17 1.01
N GLU A 69 1.64 -26.45 1.45
CA GLU A 69 1.75 -25.32 2.38
C GLU A 69 2.76 -24.27 1.85
N GLY A 70 3.60 -23.70 2.72
CA GLY A 70 4.46 -22.60 2.34
C GLY A 70 3.76 -21.24 2.40
N ASN A 71 4.33 -20.24 1.73
CA ASN A 71 3.77 -18.90 1.68
C ASN A 71 3.75 -18.32 0.25
N ASP A 72 3.12 -17.16 0.11
CA ASP A 72 2.86 -16.53 -1.18
C ASP A 72 4.10 -15.95 -1.89
N ASN A 73 5.28 -15.90 -1.25
CA ASN A 73 6.55 -15.56 -1.91
C ASN A 73 7.10 -16.77 -2.68
N ASN A 74 6.24 -17.38 -3.50
CA ASN A 74 6.51 -18.59 -4.24
C ASN A 74 5.90 -18.43 -5.64
N PHE A 75 6.76 -18.42 -6.65
CA PHE A 75 6.41 -18.19 -8.04
C PHE A 75 6.98 -19.29 -8.93
N GLU A 76 6.21 -19.76 -9.89
CA GLU A 76 6.64 -20.82 -10.82
C GLU A 76 7.76 -20.36 -11.76
N THR A 77 7.77 -19.06 -12.10
CA THR A 77 8.73 -18.48 -13.04
C THR A 77 9.39 -17.22 -12.48
N VAL A 78 10.63 -16.97 -12.91
CA VAL A 78 11.35 -15.75 -12.54
C VAL A 78 10.66 -14.50 -13.09
N GLU A 79 9.99 -14.59 -14.24
CA GLU A 79 9.20 -13.51 -14.86
C GLU A 79 8.01 -13.14 -13.98
N GLN A 80 7.29 -14.12 -13.45
CA GLN A 80 6.18 -13.89 -12.54
C GLN A 80 6.66 -13.22 -11.25
N CYS A 81 7.72 -13.75 -10.63
CA CYS A 81 8.31 -13.13 -9.44
C CYS A 81 8.72 -11.67 -9.71
N ARG A 82 9.37 -11.39 -10.84
CA ARG A 82 9.81 -10.02 -11.19
C ARG A 82 8.61 -9.11 -11.43
N LYS A 83 7.60 -9.58 -12.15
CA LYS A 83 6.38 -8.82 -12.44
C LYS A 83 5.66 -8.42 -11.16
N GLU A 84 5.62 -9.31 -10.18
CA GLU A 84 4.91 -9.09 -8.92
C GLU A 84 5.74 -8.27 -7.91
N CYS A 85 7.04 -8.54 -7.79
CA CYS A 85 7.86 -8.02 -6.70
C CYS A 85 8.92 -6.98 -7.12
N LYS A 86 9.38 -6.99 -8.37
CA LYS A 86 10.39 -6.04 -8.89
C LYS A 86 9.76 -4.70 -9.34
N GLY A 87 8.45 -4.52 -9.14
CA GLY A 87 7.76 -3.26 -9.39
C GLY A 87 8.49 -2.10 -8.70
N ASN A 88 8.70 -1.02 -9.46
CA ASN A 88 9.44 0.14 -8.98
C ASN A 88 8.90 0.56 -7.62
N THR A 89 9.82 0.69 -6.66
CA THR A 89 9.63 1.37 -5.38
C THR A 89 9.28 2.83 -5.66
N ARG A 90 8.11 3.10 -6.25
CA ARG A 90 7.57 4.45 -6.32
C ARG A 90 7.23 4.94 -4.92
N ILE A 91 7.19 4.06 -3.92
CA ILE A 91 6.97 4.43 -2.53
C ILE A 91 8.01 5.45 -2.04
N ILE A 92 9.28 5.39 -2.45
CA ILE A 92 10.22 6.47 -2.06
C ILE A 92 9.95 7.78 -2.81
N ASN A 93 9.59 7.75 -4.10
CA ASN A 93 9.25 8.99 -4.82
C ASN A 93 7.82 9.51 -4.57
N GLU A 94 6.92 8.68 -4.03
CA GLU A 94 5.51 8.99 -3.73
C GLU A 94 5.28 9.26 -2.24
N LEU A 95 6.13 8.78 -1.33
CA LEU A 95 6.15 9.27 0.06
C LEU A 95 6.68 10.70 0.16
N PHE A 96 7.57 11.11 -0.75
CA PHE A 96 8.07 12.49 -0.81
C PHE A 96 7.30 13.42 -1.77
N ASN A 97 6.37 12.91 -2.60
CA ASN A 97 5.57 13.74 -3.54
C ASN A 97 4.05 13.49 -3.48
N HIS A 98 3.51 13.06 -2.33
CA HIS A 98 2.05 12.99 -2.17
C HIS A 98 1.47 14.39 -1.88
N PRO A 99 0.54 14.92 -2.69
CA PRO A 99 -0.06 16.25 -2.47
C PRO A 99 -0.89 16.35 -1.18
N ASN A 100 -1.15 15.22 -0.50
CA ASN A 100 -1.86 15.17 0.78
C ASN A 100 -0.94 14.96 1.99
N ILE A 101 0.39 14.90 1.82
CA ILE A 101 1.30 14.99 2.97
C ILE A 101 1.44 16.44 3.47
N HIS A 102 0.95 17.41 2.68
CA HIS A 102 0.96 18.84 2.99
C HIS A 102 -0.26 19.31 3.81
N ILE A 103 -1.40 18.60 3.78
CA ILE A 103 -2.61 19.00 4.53
C ILE A 103 -2.40 18.91 6.05
N CYS A 104 -1.42 18.12 6.51
CA CYS A 104 -1.09 17.98 7.93
C CYS A 104 -0.05 18.99 8.43
N ALA A 105 0.65 19.70 7.54
CA ALA A 105 1.64 20.71 7.92
C ALA A 105 0.99 22.09 8.20
N ASP A 106 -0.17 22.37 7.60
CA ASP A 106 -0.84 23.67 7.72
C ASP A 106 -1.83 23.74 8.90
N ALA A 107 -1.99 22.64 9.65
CA ALA A 107 -2.69 22.63 10.94
C ALA A 107 -1.81 23.17 12.10
N PHE A 108 -0.53 23.47 11.85
CA PHE A 108 0.45 23.84 12.88
C PHE A 108 0.23 25.21 13.52
N LEU A 109 -0.56 26.11 12.90
CA LEU A 109 -0.82 27.45 13.44
C LEU A 109 -2.03 27.51 14.39
N ILE A 110 -2.87 26.48 14.45
CA ILE A 110 -4.08 26.49 15.31
C ILE A 110 -3.77 25.99 16.74
N MET A 111 -2.60 25.36 16.97
CA MET A 111 -2.26 24.72 18.26
C MET A 111 -1.30 25.53 19.16
N SER A 112 -1.19 26.85 18.99
CA SER A 112 -0.19 27.67 19.67
C SER A 112 -0.47 28.03 21.14
N SER A 113 -1.63 27.71 21.74
CA SER A 113 -1.92 28.16 23.11
C SER A 113 -1.65 27.16 24.25
N SER A 114 -1.40 25.86 23.98
CA SER A 114 -1.31 24.87 25.09
C SER A 114 -0.17 23.84 25.02
N TYR A 115 0.64 23.78 23.96
CA TYR A 115 1.57 22.65 23.75
C TYR A 115 3.07 22.89 24.05
N VAL A 116 3.46 24.06 24.57
CA VAL A 116 4.88 24.39 24.82
C VAL A 116 5.55 23.50 25.90
N MET A 117 4.79 22.66 26.62
CA MET A 117 5.32 21.87 27.74
C MET A 117 5.94 20.50 27.39
N HIS A 118 5.93 20.02 26.14
CA HIS A 118 6.40 18.64 25.81
C HIS A 118 7.71 18.54 25.00
N PHE A 119 8.29 19.66 24.59
CA PHE A 119 9.45 19.68 23.68
C PHE A 119 10.82 19.41 24.33
N THR A 120 10.91 19.36 25.67
CA THR A 120 12.20 19.14 26.36
C THR A 120 12.77 17.74 26.20
N ARG A 121 11.98 16.75 25.72
CA ARG A 121 12.45 15.36 25.50
C ARG A 121 12.98 15.08 24.10
N VAL A 122 12.45 15.75 23.07
CA VAL A 122 12.86 15.53 21.67
C VAL A 122 14.24 16.14 21.40
N SER A 123 14.52 17.33 21.95
CA SER A 123 15.83 17.98 21.83
C SER A 123 16.97 17.18 22.49
N THR A 124 16.72 16.48 23.59
CA THR A 124 17.72 15.61 24.23
C THR A 124 18.06 14.41 23.35
N ILE A 125 17.06 13.78 22.75
CA ILE A 125 17.25 12.62 21.86
C ILE A 125 18.02 13.04 20.60
N VAL A 126 17.67 14.17 19.98
CA VAL A 126 18.37 14.68 18.80
C VAL A 126 19.83 15.01 19.13
N ASN A 127 20.10 15.61 20.30
CA ASN A 127 21.46 15.88 20.75
C ASN A 127 22.24 14.59 21.09
N LEU A 128 21.61 13.59 21.71
CA LEU A 128 22.25 12.29 21.99
C LEU A 128 22.60 11.54 20.71
N VAL A 129 21.71 11.53 19.71
CA VAL A 129 22.00 10.94 18.40
C VAL A 129 23.16 11.67 17.71
N ARG A 130 23.25 13.00 17.86
CA ARG A 130 24.35 13.81 17.31
C ARG A 130 25.68 13.50 18.00
N ILE A 131 25.68 13.39 19.33
CA ILE A 131 26.86 13.04 20.14
C ILE A 131 27.35 11.62 19.81
N TYR A 132 26.42 10.65 19.69
CA TYR A 132 26.78 9.27 19.37
C TYR A 132 27.39 9.13 17.97
N ARG A 133 26.88 9.89 17.00
CA ARG A 133 27.41 9.93 15.63
C ARG A 133 28.81 10.54 15.54
N ASN A 134 29.12 11.53 16.38
CA ASN A 134 30.42 12.20 16.37
C ASN A 134 31.54 11.40 17.07
N LYS A 135 31.20 10.31 17.78
CA LYS A 135 32.16 9.43 18.45
C LYS A 135 32.64 8.25 17.56
N GLN A 136 32.00 8.06 16.41
CA GLN A 136 32.30 6.99 15.45
C GLN A 136 33.06 7.50 14.20
N ASN A 137 33.50 8.76 14.22
CA ASN A 137 34.34 9.42 13.23
C ASN A 137 35.59 9.96 13.94
#